data_AF-A0A0P6W5D1-F1
#
_entry.id   AF-A0A0P6W5D1-F1
#
_cell.length_a   1.000
_cell.length_b   1.000
_cell.length_c   1.000
_cell.angle_alpha   90.00
_cell.angle_beta   90.00
_cell.angle_gamma   90.00
#
_symmetry.space_group_name_H-M   'P 1'
#
loop_
_entity.id
_entity.type
_entity.pdbx_description
1 polymer ?
#
loop_
_entity_poly.entity_id
_entity_poly.type
_entity_poly.pdbx_seq_one_letter_code
_entity_poly.pdbx_strand_id
1 'polypeptide(L)'
;MPDGTALEVGAAEPPLRLRTVDAVVSALGLIALAALLPPMAALFAGAFWLLVVVVVRSDLDRYLIPDAASLGIAALGLAQAWWAGGAGVGAGVGAGVGAGGWEAVAWALAQGLGAGAAVYAVRTGYRWLRGQEGIGFGDVKLAAALGLWLDPFAQALALQLAAMAALGVVLAARALERRAQGPAKDGARVEDGARVEDGAGVEDGPESPHGMTMVPFGAFLAPAGFAVHVWAQAVPDGWGTWP
;
A
#
# COMPACT_ATOMS: atom_id res chain seq x y z
N MET A 1 -9.98 -39.78 16.02
CA MET A 1 -9.54 -38.37 16.03
C MET A 1 -8.07 -38.38 15.67
N PRO A 2 -7.63 -37.76 14.57
CA PRO A 2 -6.21 -37.58 14.32
C PRO A 2 -5.74 -36.26 14.95
N ASP A 3 -4.67 -36.37 15.73
CA ASP A 3 -3.98 -35.32 16.45
C ASP A 3 -3.25 -34.36 15.51
N GLY A 4 -3.56 -33.07 15.62
CA GLY A 4 -2.62 -32.01 16.00
C GLY A 4 -1.19 -31.96 15.44
N THR A 5 -0.92 -32.31 14.17
CA THR A 5 0.37 -31.95 13.56
C THR A 5 0.36 -30.50 13.11
N ALA A 6 1.07 -29.68 13.87
CA ALA A 6 1.42 -28.30 13.55
C ALA A 6 1.91 -28.18 12.10
N LEU A 7 1.29 -27.28 11.34
CA LEU A 7 1.85 -26.76 10.11
C LEU A 7 3.08 -25.94 10.48
N GLU A 8 4.24 -26.57 10.49
CA GLU A 8 5.52 -25.85 10.42
C GLU A 8 5.53 -25.09 9.10
N VAL A 9 5.14 -23.81 9.16
CA VAL A 9 5.39 -22.84 8.09
C VAL A 9 6.88 -22.58 8.10
N GLY A 10 7.63 -23.44 7.43
CA GLY A 10 9.01 -23.19 7.02
C GLY A 10 9.03 -22.03 6.03
N ALA A 11 8.96 -20.80 6.54
CA ALA A 11 9.19 -19.62 5.73
C ALA A 11 10.68 -19.59 5.39
N ALA A 12 11.03 -20.01 4.17
CA ALA A 12 12.37 -19.82 3.62
C ALA A 12 12.80 -18.37 3.86
N GLU A 13 13.97 -18.18 4.48
CA GLU A 13 14.49 -16.85 4.73
C GLU A 13 14.64 -16.10 3.40
N PRO A 14 14.12 -14.88 3.26
CA PRO A 14 14.27 -14.13 2.02
C PRO A 14 15.76 -13.94 1.72
N PRO A 15 16.16 -14.02 0.44
CA PRO A 15 17.56 -13.93 0.07
C PRO A 15 18.17 -12.61 0.56
N LEU A 16 19.43 -12.65 1.00
CA LEU A 16 20.14 -11.55 1.67
C LEU A 16 20.04 -10.20 0.93
N ARG A 17 19.96 -10.23 -0.41
CA ARG A 17 19.78 -9.04 -1.26
C ARG A 17 18.48 -8.30 -0.95
N LEU A 18 17.37 -9.00 -0.78
CA LEU A 18 16.07 -8.39 -0.48
C LEU A 18 16.07 -7.75 0.92
N ARG A 19 16.68 -8.39 1.92
CA ARG A 19 16.84 -7.81 3.28
C ARG A 19 17.68 -6.53 3.26
N THR A 20 18.73 -6.52 2.43
CA THR A 20 19.63 -5.36 2.31
C THR A 20 18.93 -4.17 1.66
N VAL A 21 18.12 -4.42 0.61
CA VAL A 21 17.31 -3.36 -0.03
C VAL A 21 16.33 -2.74 0.96
N ASP A 22 15.58 -3.56 1.71
CA ASP A 22 14.63 -3.05 2.70
C ASP A 22 15.32 -2.23 3.79
N ALA A 23 16.48 -2.68 4.26
CA ALA A 23 17.26 -1.97 5.27
C ALA A 23 17.75 -0.61 4.74
N VAL A 24 18.23 -0.56 3.50
CA VAL A 24 18.69 0.68 2.85
C VAL A 24 17.52 1.63 2.62
N VAL A 25 16.40 1.15 2.07
CA VAL A 25 15.18 1.96 1.85
C VAL A 25 14.62 2.49 3.18
N SER A 26 14.63 1.66 4.23
CA SER A 26 14.24 2.06 5.58
C SER A 26 15.16 3.16 6.11
N ALA A 27 16.48 2.96 6.07
CA ALA A 27 17.46 3.91 6.57
C ALA A 27 17.39 5.26 5.83
N LEU A 28 17.34 5.24 4.50
CA LEU A 28 17.25 6.46 3.70
C LEU A 28 15.96 7.22 3.97
N GLY A 29 14.82 6.52 4.08
CA GLY A 29 13.55 7.14 4.44
C GLY A 29 13.60 7.78 5.84
N LEU A 30 14.13 7.08 6.84
CA LEU A 30 14.28 7.63 8.19
C LEU A 30 15.18 8.87 8.23
N ILE A 31 16.30 8.85 7.51
CA ILE A 31 17.21 10.01 7.41
C ILE A 31 16.50 11.19 6.75
N ALA A 32 15.79 10.96 5.65
CA ALA A 32 15.04 12.01 4.96
C ALA A 32 13.98 12.63 5.88
N LEU A 33 13.21 11.81 6.59
CA LEU A 33 12.17 12.29 7.50
C LEU A 33 12.74 13.09 8.67
N ALA A 34 13.85 12.64 9.25
CA ALA A 34 14.55 13.36 10.32
C ALA A 34 15.10 14.72 9.84
N ALA A 35 15.43 14.84 8.56
CA ALA A 35 15.89 16.10 7.97
C ALA A 35 14.75 17.05 7.57
N LEU A 36 13.58 16.51 7.20
CA LEU A 36 12.45 17.30 6.67
C LEU A 36 11.43 17.72 7.73
N LEU A 37 11.26 16.96 8.82
CA LEU A 37 10.15 17.15 9.76
C LEU A 37 10.62 17.52 11.18
N PRO A 38 9.80 18.23 11.98
CA PRO A 38 10.04 18.41 13.40
C PRO A 38 10.24 17.06 14.13
N PRO A 39 10.99 16.98 15.25
CA PRO A 39 11.41 15.71 15.84
C PRO A 39 10.26 14.74 16.14
N MET A 40 9.14 15.22 16.67
CA MET A 40 7.98 14.36 16.97
C MET A 40 7.24 13.91 15.71
N ALA A 41 7.09 14.80 14.74
CA ALA A 41 6.52 14.47 13.43
C ALA A 41 7.38 13.43 12.70
N ALA A 42 8.70 13.60 12.73
CA ALA A 42 9.67 12.66 12.17
C ALA A 42 9.60 11.28 12.85
N LEU A 43 9.36 11.23 14.18
CA LEU A 43 9.21 9.98 14.91
C LEU A 43 7.95 9.21 14.47
N PHE A 44 6.78 9.87 14.42
CA PHE A 44 5.54 9.23 13.97
C PHE A 44 5.61 8.82 12.49
N ALA A 45 6.09 9.71 11.62
CA ALA A 45 6.27 9.41 10.20
C ALA A 45 7.31 8.30 9.99
N GLY A 46 8.39 8.28 10.76
CA GLY A 46 9.40 7.22 10.69
C GLY A 46 8.85 5.86 11.10
N ALA A 47 8.07 5.79 12.17
CA ALA A 47 7.41 4.55 12.58
C ALA A 47 6.40 4.07 11.53
N PHE A 48 5.63 4.98 10.93
CA PHE A 48 4.72 4.68 9.84
C PHE A 48 5.49 4.19 8.59
N TRP A 49 6.59 4.84 8.21
CA TRP A 49 7.44 4.42 7.08
C TRP A 49 7.90 2.97 7.19
N LEU A 50 8.34 2.54 8.38
CA LEU A 50 8.73 1.15 8.61
C LEU A 50 7.57 0.17 8.37
N LEU A 51 6.35 0.53 8.76
CA LEU A 51 5.16 -0.28 8.48
C LEU A 51 4.79 -0.27 7.00
N VAL A 52 4.98 0.84 6.28
CA VAL A 52 4.79 0.89 4.82
C VAL A 52 5.72 -0.10 4.13
N VAL A 53 6.99 -0.15 4.51
CA VAL A 53 7.95 -1.12 3.96
C VAL A 53 7.47 -2.56 4.19
N VAL A 54 6.97 -2.87 5.39
CA VAL A 54 6.37 -4.19 5.69
C VAL A 54 5.15 -4.49 4.82
N VAL A 55 4.24 -3.52 4.64
CA VAL A 55 3.04 -3.68 3.80
C VAL A 55 3.45 -3.93 2.35
N VAL A 56 4.30 -3.07 1.78
CA VAL A 56 4.74 -3.18 0.39
C VAL A 56 5.40 -4.53 0.14
N ARG A 57 6.31 -4.96 1.02
CA ARG A 57 6.98 -6.24 0.90
C ARG A 57 5.99 -7.41 0.94
N SER A 58 5.12 -7.44 1.95
CA SER A 58 4.15 -8.53 2.11
C SER A 58 3.15 -8.58 0.97
N ASP A 59 2.73 -7.43 0.46
CA ASP A 59 1.75 -7.34 -0.61
C ASP A 59 2.35 -7.73 -1.97
N LEU A 60 3.60 -7.37 -2.25
CA LEU A 60 4.33 -7.82 -3.43
C LEU A 60 4.69 -9.31 -3.38
N ASP A 61 5.07 -9.84 -2.20
CA ASP A 61 5.49 -11.23 -2.05
C ASP A 61 4.29 -12.21 -1.96
N ARG A 62 3.19 -11.80 -1.31
CA ARG A 62 2.10 -12.71 -0.90
C ARG A 62 0.70 -12.20 -1.23
N TYR A 63 0.54 -11.04 -1.87
CA TYR A 63 -0.76 -10.41 -2.15
C TYR A 63 -1.63 -10.27 -0.89
N LEU A 64 -0.98 -10.10 0.27
CA LEU A 64 -1.63 -10.05 1.57
C LEU A 64 -1.05 -8.92 2.39
N ILE A 65 -1.92 -8.03 2.86
CA ILE A 65 -1.59 -6.97 3.80
C ILE A 65 -1.68 -7.53 5.22
N PRO A 66 -0.57 -7.57 6.00
CA PRO A 66 -0.57 -8.15 7.34
C PRO A 66 -1.47 -7.36 8.28
N ASP A 67 -2.32 -8.06 9.03
CA ASP A 67 -3.23 -7.44 10.00
C ASP A 67 -2.47 -6.65 11.07
N ALA A 68 -1.31 -7.14 11.51
CA ALA A 68 -0.45 -6.44 12.46
C ALA A 68 0.09 -5.12 11.90
N ALA A 69 0.40 -5.05 10.59
CA ALA A 69 0.89 -3.82 9.98
C ALA A 69 -0.22 -2.77 9.87
N SER A 70 -1.42 -3.18 9.39
CA SER A 70 -2.60 -2.29 9.35
C SER A 70 -2.99 -1.79 10.74
N LEU A 71 -2.98 -2.67 11.75
CA LEU A 71 -3.26 -2.30 13.14
C LEU A 71 -2.19 -1.36 13.69
N GLY A 72 -0.92 -1.60 13.38
CA GLY A 72 0.19 -0.72 13.76
C GLY A 72 0.03 0.69 13.18
N ILE A 73 -0.32 0.78 11.88
CA ILE A 73 -0.59 2.07 11.22
C ILE A 73 -1.76 2.77 11.91
N ALA A 74 -2.86 2.06 12.18
CA ALA A 74 -4.01 2.64 12.87
C ALA A 74 -3.66 3.12 14.30
N ALA A 75 -2.96 2.30 15.08
CA ALA A 75 -2.58 2.63 16.46
C ALA A 75 -1.66 3.86 16.52
N LEU A 76 -0.69 3.95 15.60
CA LEU A 76 0.19 5.11 15.49
C LEU A 76 -0.58 6.37 15.06
N GLY A 77 -1.57 6.26 14.18
CA GLY A 77 -2.41 7.38 13.78
C GLY A 77 -3.24 7.93 14.93
N LEU A 78 -3.83 7.05 15.74
CA LEU A 78 -4.52 7.45 16.98
C LEU A 78 -3.58 8.11 17.98
N ALA A 79 -2.38 7.57 18.15
CA ALA A 79 -1.37 8.12 19.05
C ALA A 79 -0.92 9.53 18.60
N GLN A 80 -0.71 9.73 17.30
CA GLN A 80 -0.41 11.05 16.76
C GLN A 80 -1.58 12.01 16.95
N ALA A 81 -2.82 11.59 16.66
CA ALA A 81 -4.01 12.42 16.82
C ALA A 81 -4.17 12.88 18.29
N TRP A 82 -4.00 11.96 19.24
CA TRP A 82 -4.05 12.27 20.66
C TRP A 82 -2.95 13.27 21.07
N TRP A 83 -1.71 13.04 20.62
CA TRP A 83 -0.58 13.91 20.93
C TRP A 83 -0.76 15.31 20.33
N ALA A 84 -1.17 15.41 19.07
CA ALA A 84 -1.38 16.67 18.38
C ALA A 84 -2.48 17.50 19.05
N GLY A 85 -3.64 16.88 19.35
CA GLY A 85 -4.73 17.55 20.08
C GLY A 85 -4.30 18.02 21.47
N GLY A 86 -3.58 17.18 22.23
CA GLY A 86 -3.06 17.56 23.55
C GLY A 86 -2.04 18.70 23.51
N ALA A 87 -1.28 18.82 22.43
CA ALA A 87 -0.30 19.90 22.22
C ALA A 87 -0.93 21.20 21.67
N GLY A 88 -2.24 21.21 21.39
CA GLY A 88 -2.89 22.33 20.71
C GLY A 88 -2.40 22.55 19.27
N VAL A 89 -1.70 21.56 18.71
CA VAL A 89 -1.22 21.56 17.34
C VAL A 89 -2.32 20.93 16.50
N GLY A 90 -2.93 21.68 15.58
CA GLY A 90 -4.09 21.24 14.81
C GLY A 90 -3.94 19.81 14.28
N ALA A 91 -4.71 18.89 14.84
CA ALA A 91 -4.70 17.47 14.48
C ALA A 91 -5.54 17.26 13.22
N GLY A 92 -5.03 17.73 12.08
CA GLY A 92 -5.70 17.60 10.78
C GLY A 92 -6.90 18.52 10.58
N VAL A 93 -7.41 18.52 9.33
CA VAL A 93 -8.55 19.34 8.93
C VAL A 93 -9.82 18.80 9.59
N GLY A 94 -10.34 19.55 10.57
CA GLY A 94 -11.63 19.28 11.23
C GLY A 94 -11.56 19.18 12.76
N ALA A 95 -10.41 18.82 13.34
CA ALA A 95 -10.16 19.07 14.76
C ALA A 95 -9.81 20.55 14.91
N GLY A 96 -10.77 21.37 15.37
CA GLY A 96 -10.55 22.80 15.58
C GLY A 96 -9.29 23.06 16.42
N VAL A 97 -8.63 24.20 16.17
CA VAL A 97 -7.50 24.63 17.00
C VAL A 97 -7.96 24.69 18.46
N GLY A 98 -7.31 23.93 19.34
CA GLY A 98 -7.68 23.80 20.75
C GLY A 98 -8.54 22.57 21.11
N ALA A 99 -8.84 21.69 20.15
CA ALA A 99 -9.49 20.41 20.41
C ALA A 99 -8.64 19.56 21.36
N GLY A 100 -9.26 19.01 22.41
CA GLY A 100 -8.55 18.14 23.34
C GLY A 100 -8.07 16.85 22.65
N GLY A 101 -7.05 16.19 23.20
CA GLY A 101 -6.49 14.96 22.60
C GLY A 101 -7.54 13.87 22.32
N TRP A 102 -8.61 13.79 23.13
CA TRP A 102 -9.69 12.82 22.92
C TRP A 102 -10.65 13.19 21.78
N GLU A 103 -10.86 14.48 21.54
CA GLU A 103 -11.68 14.97 20.42
C GLU A 103 -10.96 14.72 19.10
N ALA A 104 -9.64 14.97 19.05
CA ALA A 104 -8.81 14.64 17.90
C ALA A 104 -8.84 13.14 17.58
N VAL A 105 -8.78 12.27 18.60
CA VAL A 105 -8.93 10.82 18.43
C VAL A 105 -10.30 10.44 17.88
N ALA A 106 -11.38 11.01 18.39
CA ALA A 106 -12.72 10.75 17.90
C ALA A 106 -12.87 11.15 16.42
N TRP A 107 -12.29 12.27 16.03
CA TRP A 107 -12.27 12.72 14.64
C TRP A 107 -11.45 11.80 13.74
N ALA A 108 -10.26 11.36 14.18
CA ALA A 108 -9.44 10.41 13.44
C ALA A 108 -10.15 9.05 13.25
N LEU A 109 -10.87 8.57 14.27
CA LEU A 109 -11.69 7.37 14.18
C LEU A 109 -12.82 7.52 13.17
N ALA A 110 -13.54 8.65 13.19
CA ALA A 110 -14.61 8.93 12.23
C ALA A 110 -14.09 8.93 10.79
N GLN A 111 -12.94 9.56 10.55
CA GLN A 111 -12.29 9.58 9.23
C GLN A 111 -11.81 8.20 8.79
N GLY A 112 -11.14 7.44 9.66
CA GLY A 112 -10.69 6.09 9.36
C GLY A 112 -11.84 5.14 9.06
N LEU A 113 -12.91 5.19 9.85
CA LEU A 113 -14.12 4.41 9.59
C LEU A 113 -14.80 4.84 8.28
N GLY A 114 -14.87 6.14 8.00
CA GLY A 114 -15.39 6.67 6.75
C GLY A 114 -14.60 6.17 5.53
N ALA A 115 -13.28 6.22 5.60
CA ALA A 115 -12.37 5.72 4.57
C ALA A 115 -12.59 4.23 4.28
N GLY A 116 -12.57 3.42 5.33
CA GLY A 116 -12.81 1.98 5.24
C GLY A 116 -14.19 1.66 4.69
N ALA A 117 -15.22 2.35 5.18
CA ALA A 117 -16.60 2.18 4.71
C ALA A 117 -16.74 2.53 3.22
N ALA A 118 -16.10 3.61 2.75
CA ALA A 118 -16.13 3.99 1.35
C ALA A 118 -15.52 2.91 0.43
N VAL A 119 -14.32 2.43 0.76
CA VAL A 119 -13.67 1.37 -0.03
C VAL A 119 -14.44 0.04 0.07
N TYR A 120 -14.98 -0.27 1.25
CA TYR A 120 -15.85 -1.45 1.43
C TYR A 120 -17.14 -1.37 0.62
N ALA A 121 -17.74 -0.18 0.49
CA ALA A 121 -18.92 0.05 -0.33
C ALA A 121 -18.59 -0.18 -1.81
N VAL A 122 -17.44 0.30 -2.30
CA VAL A 122 -16.97 0.02 -3.67
C VAL A 122 -16.76 -1.48 -3.88
N ARG A 123 -16.08 -2.17 -2.95
CA ARG A 123 -15.89 -3.62 -2.99
C ARG A 123 -17.24 -4.35 -3.09
N THR A 124 -18.18 -4.02 -2.23
CA THR A 124 -19.49 -4.68 -2.15
C THR A 124 -20.33 -4.39 -3.38
N GLY A 125 -20.36 -3.13 -3.85
CA GLY A 125 -21.06 -2.73 -5.06
C GLY A 125 -20.49 -3.41 -6.30
N TYR A 126 -19.16 -3.50 -6.43
CA TYR A 126 -18.52 -4.22 -7.52
C TYR A 126 -18.89 -5.71 -7.51
N ARG A 127 -18.83 -6.36 -6.34
CA ARG A 127 -19.22 -7.77 -6.19
C ARG A 127 -20.68 -8.00 -6.54
N TRP A 128 -21.57 -7.08 -6.14
CA TRP A 128 -22.98 -7.18 -6.47
C TRP A 128 -23.24 -7.02 -7.97
N LEU A 129 -22.55 -6.10 -8.65
CA LEU A 129 -22.73 -5.83 -10.08
C LEU A 129 -22.05 -6.84 -10.99
N ARG A 130 -20.90 -7.40 -10.60
CA ARG A 130 -20.06 -8.26 -11.45
C ARG A 130 -20.00 -9.71 -11.00
N GLY A 131 -20.47 -10.03 -9.79
CA GLY A 131 -20.35 -11.37 -9.20
C GLY A 131 -18.91 -11.78 -8.86
N GLN A 132 -17.94 -10.87 -9.01
CA GLN A 132 -16.51 -11.13 -8.78
C GLN A 132 -15.97 -10.19 -7.70
N GLU A 133 -14.97 -10.65 -6.95
CA GLU A 133 -14.26 -9.80 -6.00
C GLU A 133 -13.18 -8.99 -6.74
N GLY A 134 -13.36 -7.68 -6.82
CA GLY A 134 -12.42 -6.78 -7.50
C GLY A 134 -11.41 -6.08 -6.58
N ILE A 135 -11.75 -5.88 -5.30
CA ILE A 135 -10.92 -5.19 -4.30
C ILE A 135 -10.73 -6.13 -3.10
N GLY A 136 -9.48 -6.28 -2.66
CA GLY A 136 -9.14 -7.11 -1.53
C GLY A 136 -9.66 -6.52 -0.22
N PHE A 137 -10.00 -7.37 0.75
CA PHE A 137 -10.34 -6.87 2.09
C PHE A 137 -9.12 -6.27 2.81
N GLY A 138 -7.90 -6.64 2.41
CA GLY A 138 -6.66 -5.97 2.84
C GLY A 138 -6.69 -4.48 2.52
N ASP A 139 -7.07 -4.10 1.30
CA ASP A 139 -7.13 -2.69 0.87
C ASP A 139 -8.15 -1.89 1.70
N VAL A 140 -9.27 -2.51 2.08
CA VAL A 140 -10.28 -1.89 2.96
C VAL A 140 -9.70 -1.59 4.34
N LYS A 141 -8.99 -2.57 4.94
CA LYS A 141 -8.33 -2.39 6.25
C LYS A 141 -7.25 -1.32 6.19
N LEU A 142 -6.45 -1.32 5.11
CA LEU A 142 -5.39 -0.35 4.91
C LEU A 142 -5.96 1.05 4.69
N ALA A 143 -6.99 1.21 3.85
CA ALA A 143 -7.67 2.49 3.66
C ALA A 143 -8.27 3.01 4.97
N ALA A 144 -8.88 2.12 5.76
CA ALA A 144 -9.36 2.46 7.09
C ALA A 144 -8.22 2.98 7.96
N ALA A 145 -7.10 2.26 8.04
CA ALA A 145 -5.92 2.63 8.83
C ALA A 145 -5.28 3.95 8.38
N LEU A 146 -5.16 4.17 7.07
CA LEU A 146 -4.67 5.43 6.49
C LEU A 146 -5.59 6.60 6.78
N GLY A 147 -6.90 6.38 6.85
CA GLY A 147 -7.86 7.41 7.16
C GLY A 147 -7.77 7.97 8.59
N LEU A 148 -7.02 7.33 9.48
CA LEU A 148 -6.68 7.90 10.80
C LEU A 148 -5.61 8.99 10.71
N TRP A 149 -4.87 9.05 9.61
CA TRP A 149 -3.77 10.00 9.37
C TRP A 149 -4.12 11.11 8.39
N LEU A 150 -5.15 10.87 7.56
CA LEU A 150 -5.46 11.65 6.38
C LEU A 150 -6.90 12.14 6.46
N ASP A 151 -7.11 13.42 6.16
CA ASP A 151 -8.43 13.96 5.91
C ASP A 151 -9.08 13.35 4.66
N PRO A 152 -10.41 13.46 4.49
CA PRO A 152 -11.10 12.84 3.36
C PRO A 152 -10.54 13.23 1.99
N PHE A 153 -10.05 14.47 1.83
CA PHE A 153 -9.47 14.92 0.58
C PHE A 153 -8.06 14.36 0.37
N ALA A 154 -7.23 14.37 1.41
CA ALA A 154 -5.92 13.72 1.41
C ALA A 154 -6.02 12.20 1.13
N GLN A 155 -7.05 11.53 1.65
CA GLN A 155 -7.34 10.13 1.33
C GLN A 155 -7.69 9.93 -0.14
N ALA A 156 -8.55 10.79 -0.70
CA ALA A 156 -8.89 10.73 -2.12
C ALA A 156 -7.66 10.95 -3.00
N LEU A 157 -6.77 11.89 -2.62
CA LEU A 157 -5.50 12.09 -3.31
C LEU A 157 -4.61 10.84 -3.22
N ALA A 158 -4.48 10.24 -2.04
CA ALA A 158 -3.69 9.02 -1.85
C ALA A 158 -4.20 7.87 -2.73
N LEU A 159 -5.52 7.66 -2.79
CA LEU A 159 -6.14 6.67 -3.68
C LEU A 159 -5.85 6.98 -5.16
N GLN A 160 -5.94 8.24 -5.57
CA GLN A 160 -5.64 8.66 -6.93
C GLN A 160 -4.17 8.41 -7.30
N LEU A 161 -3.24 8.78 -6.41
CA LEU A 161 -1.81 8.54 -6.61
C LEU A 161 -1.50 7.05 -6.68
N ALA A 162 -2.10 6.24 -5.81
CA ALA A 162 -1.95 4.79 -5.82
C ALA A 162 -2.44 4.18 -7.14
N ALA A 163 -3.62 4.58 -7.60
CA ALA A 163 -4.20 4.12 -8.86
C ALA A 163 -3.35 4.53 -10.08
N MET A 164 -2.85 5.76 -10.11
CA MET A 164 -1.97 6.25 -11.18
C MET A 164 -0.62 5.54 -11.18
N ALA A 165 -0.04 5.29 -10.01
CA ALA A 165 1.22 4.55 -9.90
C ALA A 165 1.07 3.10 -10.36
N ALA A 166 0.01 2.41 -9.92
CA ALA A 166 -0.29 1.05 -10.36
C ALA A 166 -0.53 0.98 -11.88
N LEU A 167 -1.33 1.89 -12.43
CA LEU A 167 -1.57 1.97 -13.87
C LEU A 167 -0.28 2.26 -14.64
N GLY A 168 0.55 3.18 -14.15
CA GLY A 168 1.85 3.49 -14.74
C GLY A 168 2.78 2.28 -14.83
N VAL A 169 2.86 1.47 -13.77
CA VAL A 169 3.63 0.23 -13.76
C VAL A 169 3.11 -0.77 -14.78
N VAL A 170 1.78 -0.98 -14.84
CA VAL A 170 1.15 -1.88 -15.81
C VAL A 170 1.42 -1.42 -17.25
N LEU A 171 1.27 -0.14 -17.54
CA LEU A 171 1.53 0.41 -18.87
C LEU A 171 3.01 0.32 -19.26
N ALA A 172 3.92 0.56 -18.31
CA ALA A 172 5.35 0.43 -18.54
C ALA A 172 5.75 -1.02 -18.83
N ALA A 173 5.25 -1.98 -18.05
CA ALA A 173 5.48 -3.40 -18.27
C ALA A 173 5.01 -3.83 -19.67
N ARG A 174 3.78 -3.46 -20.05
CA ARG A 174 3.24 -3.75 -21.38
C ARG A 174 4.02 -3.08 -22.51
N ALA A 175 4.54 -1.87 -22.30
CA ALA A 175 5.35 -1.19 -23.30
C ALA A 175 6.71 -1.88 -23.49
N LEU A 176 7.32 -2.39 -22.41
CA LEU A 176 8.58 -3.14 -22.47
C LEU A 176 8.40 -4.50 -23.13
N GLU A 177 7.31 -5.22 -22.84
CA GLU A 177 6.96 -6.48 -23.50
C GLU A 177 6.79 -6.30 -25.00
N ARG A 178 6.06 -5.26 -25.43
CA ARG A 178 5.90 -4.94 -26.86
C ARG A 178 7.23 -4.64 -27.56
N ARG A 179 8.17 -4.00 -26.85
CA ARG A 179 9.52 -3.74 -27.40
C ARG A 179 10.35 -5.01 -27.50
N ALA A 180 10.24 -5.91 -26.52
CA ALA A 180 10.95 -7.18 -26.50
C ALA A 180 10.45 -8.15 -27.59
N GLN A 181 9.15 -8.10 -27.92
CA GLN A 181 8.55 -8.95 -28.95
C GLN A 181 8.93 -8.51 -30.38
N GLY A 182 9.47 -7.29 -30.58
CA GLY A 182 9.86 -6.76 -31.89
C GLY A 182 8.72 -6.74 -32.92
N PRO A 183 8.92 -6.17 -34.12
CA PRO A 183 8.03 -6.49 -35.23
C PRO A 183 8.16 -7.99 -35.48
N ALA A 184 7.08 -8.74 -35.25
CA ALA A 184 7.03 -10.15 -35.57
C ALA A 184 7.56 -10.35 -37.00
N LYS A 185 8.39 -11.39 -37.17
CA LYS A 185 8.83 -11.90 -38.46
C LYS A 185 7.61 -12.37 -39.26
N ASP A 186 6.87 -11.44 -39.85
CA ASP A 186 5.96 -11.67 -40.96
C ASP A 186 6.81 -12.06 -42.18
N GLY A 187 7.29 -13.30 -42.21
CA GLY A 187 8.17 -13.72 -43.30
C GLY A 187 8.77 -15.12 -43.24
N ALA A 188 8.39 -15.99 -42.30
CA ALA A 188 8.86 -17.38 -42.32
C ALA A 188 7.71 -18.36 -42.14
N ARG A 189 6.96 -18.57 -43.23
CA ARG A 189 6.34 -19.85 -43.52
C ARG A 189 7.47 -20.83 -43.80
N VAL A 190 7.78 -21.71 -42.86
CA VAL A 190 8.54 -22.94 -43.11
C VAL A 190 7.85 -24.06 -42.32
N GLU A 191 7.25 -24.98 -43.07
CA GLU A 191 6.90 -26.32 -42.64
C GLU A 191 8.19 -27.01 -42.15
N ASP A 192 8.21 -27.59 -40.95
CA ASP A 192 8.47 -29.02 -40.80
C ASP A 192 8.30 -29.48 -39.36
N GLY A 193 7.81 -30.71 -39.20
CA GLY A 193 7.60 -31.33 -37.91
C GLY A 193 8.91 -31.78 -37.25
N ALA A 194 9.10 -31.42 -35.99
CA ALA A 194 9.98 -32.17 -35.09
C ALA A 194 9.51 -31.98 -33.65
N ARG A 195 8.94 -33.04 -33.10
CA ARG A 195 8.62 -33.21 -31.69
C ARG A 195 9.94 -33.37 -30.93
N VAL A 196 10.22 -32.48 -29.99
CA VAL A 196 11.26 -32.67 -28.97
C VAL A 196 10.63 -32.33 -27.63
N GLU A 197 10.33 -33.39 -26.87
CA GLU A 197 10.14 -33.32 -25.43
C GLU A 197 11.53 -33.14 -24.82
N ASP A 198 11.73 -32.10 -24.02
CA ASP A 198 12.67 -32.17 -22.90
C ASP A 198 12.27 -31.14 -21.84
N GLY A 199 11.86 -31.68 -20.69
CA GLY A 199 11.42 -30.93 -19.54
C GLY A 199 12.59 -30.33 -18.78
N ALA A 200 12.53 -29.02 -18.57
CA ALA A 200 13.23 -28.35 -17.48
C ALA A 200 12.16 -27.61 -16.69
N GLY A 201 11.78 -28.17 -15.53
CA GLY A 201 10.86 -27.56 -14.59
C GLY A 201 11.44 -26.26 -14.08
N VAL A 202 10.92 -25.16 -14.61
CA VAL A 202 10.93 -23.87 -13.93
C VAL A 202 9.75 -23.95 -12.96
N GLU A 203 10.01 -23.87 -11.67
CA GLU A 203 8.95 -23.76 -10.66
C GLU A 203 8.25 -22.42 -10.85
N ASP A 204 7.23 -22.41 -11.70
CA ASP A 204 6.33 -21.27 -11.87
C ASP A 204 5.52 -21.09 -10.59
N GLY A 205 5.61 -19.87 -10.04
CA GLY A 205 4.66 -19.39 -9.04
C GLY A 205 3.22 -19.48 -9.57
N PRO A 206 2.21 -19.31 -8.71
CA PRO A 206 0.82 -19.62 -9.05
C PRO A 206 0.38 -18.95 -10.35
N GLU A 207 0.27 -19.76 -11.41
CA GLU A 207 -0.18 -19.32 -12.72
C GLU A 207 -1.63 -18.84 -12.62
N SER A 208 -1.84 -17.54 -12.83
CA SER A 208 -3.19 -17.03 -13.06
C SER A 208 -3.67 -17.55 -14.41
N PRO A 209 -4.94 -17.96 -14.58
CA PRO A 209 -5.44 -18.63 -15.80
C PRO A 209 -5.28 -17.83 -17.11
N HIS A 210 -4.81 -16.57 -17.05
CA HIS A 210 -4.73 -15.64 -18.18
C HIS A 210 -3.36 -14.98 -18.36
N GLY A 211 -2.29 -15.41 -17.67
CA GLY A 211 -0.94 -14.84 -17.87
C GLY A 211 -0.82 -13.33 -17.61
N MET A 212 -1.83 -12.72 -16.98
CA MET A 212 -1.81 -11.31 -16.63
C MET A 212 -1.19 -11.17 -15.24
N THR A 213 -0.02 -10.53 -15.19
CA THR A 213 0.63 -10.10 -13.95
C THR A 213 -0.35 -9.24 -13.15
N MET A 214 -0.84 -9.79 -12.05
CA MET A 214 -1.71 -9.06 -11.13
C MET A 214 -0.83 -8.09 -10.34
N VAL A 215 -1.22 -6.82 -10.29
CA VAL A 215 -0.48 -5.80 -9.55
C VAL A 215 -1.23 -5.53 -8.25
N PRO A 216 -0.63 -5.82 -7.08
CA PRO A 216 -1.34 -5.68 -5.82
C PRO A 216 -1.46 -4.20 -5.45
N PHE A 217 -2.69 -3.76 -5.13
CA PHE A 217 -3.00 -2.34 -4.95
C PHE A 217 -2.43 -1.76 -3.65
N GLY A 218 -2.36 -2.56 -2.59
CA GLY A 218 -1.83 -2.17 -1.28
C GLY A 218 -0.38 -1.67 -1.33
N ALA A 219 0.45 -2.25 -2.20
CA ALA A 219 1.84 -1.86 -2.46
C ALA A 219 1.98 -0.43 -3.01
N PHE A 220 0.91 0.13 -3.58
CA PHE A 220 0.85 1.52 -4.04
C PHE A 220 0.09 2.41 -3.05
N LEU A 221 -0.96 1.87 -2.41
CA LEU A 221 -1.79 2.60 -1.48
C LEU A 221 -1.03 3.03 -0.21
N ALA A 222 -0.24 2.14 0.40
CA ALA A 222 0.49 2.48 1.62
C ALA A 222 1.54 3.58 1.41
N PRO A 223 2.41 3.52 0.37
CA PRO A 223 3.35 4.60 0.09
C PRO A 223 2.66 5.90 -0.32
N ALA A 224 1.56 5.84 -1.06
CA ALA A 224 0.81 7.04 -1.45
C ALA A 224 0.21 7.74 -0.22
N GLY A 225 -0.44 7.00 0.67
CA GLY A 225 -0.99 7.56 1.90
C GLY A 225 0.09 8.17 2.79
N PHE A 226 1.23 7.49 2.92
CA PHE A 226 2.39 8.01 3.63
C PHE A 226 2.96 9.29 3.00
N ALA A 227 3.14 9.32 1.68
CA ALA A 227 3.68 10.47 0.96
C ALA A 227 2.78 11.70 1.09
N VAL A 228 1.46 11.52 0.98
CA VAL A 228 0.48 12.61 1.19
C VAL A 228 0.56 13.13 2.63
N HIS A 229 0.66 12.24 3.61
CA HIS A 229 0.81 12.62 5.02
C HIS A 229 2.08 13.45 5.27
N VAL A 230 3.23 12.99 4.79
CA VAL A 230 4.50 13.72 4.93
C VAL A 230 4.44 15.06 4.21
N TRP A 231 3.86 15.09 3.00
CA TRP A 231 3.71 16.32 2.24
C TRP A 231 2.85 17.35 2.96
N ALA A 232 1.72 16.94 3.53
CA ALA A 232 0.84 17.82 4.30
C ALA A 232 1.53 18.44 5.53
N GLN A 233 2.49 17.74 6.13
CA GLN A 233 3.28 18.27 7.24
C GLN A 233 4.44 19.17 6.79
N ALA A 234 5.09 18.83 5.68
CA ALA A 234 6.24 19.57 5.16
C ALA A 234 5.82 20.88 4.47
N VAL A 235 4.60 20.95 3.93
CA VAL A 235 4.07 22.12 3.19
C VAL A 235 2.69 22.52 3.70
N PRO A 236 2.58 23.14 4.90
CA PRO A 236 1.30 23.45 5.54
C PRO A 236 0.40 24.38 4.70
N ASP A 237 0.99 25.31 3.95
CA ASP A 237 0.27 26.29 3.12
C ASP A 237 0.00 25.79 1.68
N GLY A 238 0.50 24.61 1.32
CA GLY A 238 0.47 24.09 -0.05
C GLY A 238 -0.93 23.79 -0.57
N TRP A 239 -1.90 23.68 0.34
CA TRP A 239 -3.29 23.39 0.04
C TRP A 239 -4.19 24.62 -0.08
N GLY A 240 -3.65 25.82 0.10
CA GLY A 240 -4.34 27.11 -0.04
C GLY A 240 -5.75 27.04 0.52
N THR A 241 -5.90 27.28 1.84
CA THR A 241 -7.18 27.37 2.57
C THR A 241 -8.37 27.59 1.64
N TRP A 242 -9.02 26.51 1.20
CA TRP A 242 -10.25 26.63 0.44
C TRP A 242 -11.25 27.36 1.35
N PRO A 243 -11.83 28.49 0.90
CA PRO A 243 -12.71 29.31 1.72
C PRO A 243 -13.95 28.56 2.20
#